data_AF-J3N3J0-F1
#
_entry.id   AF-J3N3J0-F1
#
_cell.length_a   1.000
_cell.length_b   1.000
_cell.length_c   1.000
_cell.angle_alpha   90.00
_cell.angle_beta   90.00
_cell.angle_gamma   90.00
#
_symmetry.space_group_name_H-M   'P 1'
#
loop_
_entity.id
_entity.type
_entity.pdbx_description
1 polymer ?
#
loop_
_entity_poly.entity_id
_entity_poly.type
_entity_poly.pdbx_seq_one_letter_code
_entity_poly.pdbx_strand_id
1 'polypeptide(L)'
;MSDSSSDSDDEEHGPSKEDCFKEMLKERGVAPFSKWEKELPKIVFDPRFKAIPSYSRRRAIFDQYVRTCAVEERKEKRAAQRAAMEAYKQLLEEASEDINSNKDYQEFKRKWGTDPRFEALDRKARESLFSEKVKSIEEKVQSMRNAVKTDFKSMLRESKDITSTSRWTKVKENFRNDARYKAMKHEEREDAFNEYIAELKSAEKEAEQAAKAKSDEQAKLKERERETRKRKEREEQEMERVKLKIRRKEAVSSYQALLVEIIKDPKASWTESKPKLEKDPQGRAVNPDLGKGDAEKLFRDHVKDLYERRVRDFRALLSEVITLEIAARTTTDEGKTAINSWTEAKGLLRSDPRYNKLPSKDRESIWRRYADDMARKLKQSDSKEKPDTDGKQQRRSSDPPRRR
;
A
#
# COMPACT_ATOMS: atom_id res chain seq x y z
N MET A 1 30.16 91.92 -10.67
CA MET A 1 29.27 91.15 -11.56
C MET A 1 29.35 89.70 -11.14
N SER A 2 28.38 89.09 -10.46
CA SER A 2 27.38 89.63 -9.53
C SER A 2 27.07 88.49 -8.57
N ASP A 3 27.21 88.69 -7.27
CA ASP A 3 26.92 87.65 -6.28
C ASP A 3 25.42 87.33 -6.25
N SER A 4 25.09 86.05 -6.13
CA SER A 4 23.74 85.59 -5.83
C SER A 4 23.83 84.47 -4.81
N SER A 5 23.90 84.88 -3.54
CA SER A 5 23.73 83.99 -2.40
C SER A 5 22.28 83.52 -2.40
N SER A 6 22.04 82.28 -2.82
CA SER A 6 20.73 81.64 -2.67
C SER A 6 20.60 81.15 -1.23
N ASP A 7 20.30 82.09 -0.35
CA ASP A 7 19.73 81.80 0.95
C ASP A 7 18.48 80.93 0.72
N SER A 8 18.47 79.73 1.29
CA SER A 8 17.33 78.83 1.22
C SER A 8 16.79 78.75 2.63
N ASP A 9 15.84 79.63 2.93
CA ASP A 9 15.30 79.81 4.26
C ASP A 9 14.91 78.45 4.88
N ASP A 10 15.68 78.03 5.88
CA ASP A 10 15.19 77.13 6.91
C ASP A 10 14.22 77.99 7.75
N GLU A 11 13.02 78.20 7.19
CA GLU A 11 11.90 78.90 7.80
C GLU A 11 11.56 78.17 9.10
N GLU A 12 12.24 78.57 10.18
CA GLU A 12 12.00 78.19 11.56
C GLU A 12 10.56 78.56 11.90
N HIS A 13 9.65 77.67 11.50
CA HIS A 13 8.22 77.78 11.74
C HIS A 13 8.03 77.76 13.25
N GLY A 14 8.00 78.97 13.83
CA GLY A 14 7.74 79.19 15.23
C GLY A 14 6.52 78.39 15.67
N PRO A 15 6.52 77.87 16.90
CA PRO A 15 5.70 76.74 17.32
C PRO A 15 4.27 76.90 16.81
N SER A 16 3.81 75.91 16.02
CA SER A 16 2.52 75.97 15.34
C SER A 16 1.42 76.43 16.29
N LYS A 17 0.37 77.08 15.79
CA LYS A 17 -0.78 77.51 16.61
C LYS A 17 -1.36 76.36 17.44
N GLU A 18 -1.16 75.12 17.00
CA GLU A 18 -1.52 73.88 17.68
C GLU A 18 -0.54 73.46 18.78
N ASP A 19 0.75 73.71 18.60
CA ASP A 19 1.79 73.44 19.58
C ASP A 19 1.81 74.50 20.67
N CYS A 20 1.68 75.79 20.33
CA CYS A 20 1.36 76.87 21.26
C CYS A 20 0.12 76.53 22.13
N PHE A 21 -0.89 75.87 21.56
CA PHE A 21 -2.07 75.42 22.31
C PHE A 21 -1.77 74.21 23.20
N LYS A 22 -0.97 73.23 22.77
CA LYS A 22 -0.52 72.11 23.63
C LYS A 22 0.35 72.59 24.79
N GLU A 23 1.25 73.55 24.55
CA GLU A 23 2.07 74.19 25.60
C GLU A 23 1.21 74.94 26.60
N MET A 24 0.21 75.70 26.14
CA MET A 24 -0.80 76.30 27.01
C MET A 24 -1.52 75.24 27.86
N LEU A 25 -1.92 74.09 27.30
CA LEU A 25 -2.54 73.01 28.09
C LEU A 25 -1.57 72.45 29.17
N LYS A 26 -0.27 72.40 28.87
CA LYS A 26 0.79 71.98 29.81
C LYS A 26 0.99 72.99 30.93
N GLU A 27 1.16 74.27 30.61
CA GLU A 27 1.30 75.37 31.58
C GLU A 27 0.09 75.50 32.51
N ARG A 28 -1.12 75.31 31.98
CA ARG A 28 -2.38 75.38 32.73
C ARG A 28 -2.66 74.11 33.55
N GLY A 29 -1.75 73.13 33.55
CA GLY A 29 -1.83 71.92 34.36
C GLY A 29 -3.01 71.01 33.99
N VAL A 30 -3.29 70.86 32.68
CA VAL A 30 -4.37 69.97 32.21
C VAL A 30 -4.00 68.51 32.49
N ALA A 31 -4.74 67.90 33.41
CA ALA A 31 -4.45 66.55 33.89
C ALA A 31 -4.70 65.47 32.82
N PRO A 32 -3.92 64.37 32.84
CA PRO A 32 -4.28 63.12 32.16
C PRO A 32 -5.73 62.70 32.48
N PHE A 33 -6.47 62.26 31.45
CA PHE A 33 -7.90 61.93 31.49
C PHE A 33 -8.89 63.04 31.90
N SER A 34 -8.48 64.30 32.04
CA SER A 34 -9.43 65.37 32.38
C SER A 34 -10.43 65.63 31.24
N LYS A 35 -11.68 65.93 31.59
CA LYS A 35 -12.76 66.24 30.63
C LYS A 35 -12.64 67.68 30.13
N TRP A 36 -12.97 67.90 28.86
CA TRP A 36 -12.90 69.22 28.21
C TRP A 36 -13.65 70.30 29.00
N GLU A 37 -14.87 70.01 29.43
CA GLU A 37 -15.75 70.94 30.13
C GLU A 37 -15.19 71.37 31.50
N LYS A 38 -14.37 70.51 32.14
CA LYS A 38 -13.74 70.76 33.43
C LYS A 38 -12.53 71.69 33.32
N GLU A 39 -11.78 71.59 32.23
CA GLU A 39 -10.57 72.38 32.00
C GLU A 39 -10.87 73.67 31.22
N LEU A 40 -11.98 73.72 30.47
CA LEU A 40 -12.40 74.87 29.67
C LEU A 40 -12.34 76.22 30.41
N PRO A 41 -12.83 76.37 31.67
CA PRO A 41 -12.75 77.64 32.39
C PRO A 41 -11.31 78.13 32.63
N LYS A 42 -10.34 77.22 32.71
CA LYS A 42 -8.91 77.55 32.94
C LYS A 42 -8.20 78.04 31.67
N ILE A 43 -8.72 77.68 30.49
CA ILE A 43 -8.05 77.89 29.19
C ILE A 43 -8.79 78.87 28.27
N VAL A 44 -10.11 79.05 28.42
CA VAL A 44 -10.97 79.85 27.52
C VAL A 44 -10.54 81.32 27.38
N PHE A 45 -9.92 81.89 28.41
CA PHE A 45 -9.45 83.27 28.44
C PHE A 45 -8.02 83.47 27.88
N ASP A 46 -7.26 82.40 27.63
CA ASP A 46 -5.90 82.49 27.11
C ASP A 46 -5.89 82.91 25.63
N PRO A 47 -5.01 83.83 25.18
CA PRO A 47 -4.89 84.19 23.76
C PRO A 47 -4.63 83.00 22.85
N ARG A 48 -3.85 82.01 23.30
CA ARG A 48 -3.51 80.79 22.52
C ARG A 48 -4.72 79.89 22.31
N PHE A 49 -5.70 79.91 23.23
CA PHE A 49 -6.99 79.26 23.02
C PHE A 49 -7.74 79.93 21.85
N LYS A 50 -7.80 81.26 21.83
CA LYS A 50 -8.49 82.01 20.77
C LYS A 50 -7.83 81.81 19.39
N ALA A 51 -6.51 81.62 19.34
CA ALA A 51 -5.72 81.46 18.11
C ALA A 51 -6.09 80.26 17.21
N ILE A 52 -6.81 79.26 17.72
CA ILE A 52 -7.39 78.15 16.93
C ILE A 52 -8.90 78.39 16.80
N PRO A 53 -9.45 78.93 15.69
CA PRO A 53 -10.86 79.35 15.66
C PRO A 53 -11.87 78.21 15.77
N SER A 54 -11.55 77.04 15.20
CA SER A 54 -12.46 75.88 15.14
C SER A 54 -12.56 75.15 16.49
N TYR A 55 -13.78 75.07 17.04
CA TYR A 55 -14.08 74.25 18.21
C TYR A 55 -13.66 72.79 18.03
N SER A 56 -13.99 72.19 16.88
CA SER A 56 -13.63 70.80 16.57
C SER A 56 -12.11 70.60 16.60
N ARG A 57 -11.33 71.55 16.05
CA ARG A 57 -9.87 71.48 16.07
C ARG A 57 -9.29 71.63 17.49
N ARG A 58 -9.76 72.61 18.28
CA ARG A 58 -9.39 72.75 19.71
C ARG A 58 -9.69 71.47 20.49
N ARG A 59 -10.89 70.92 20.33
CA ARG A 59 -11.38 69.72 21.01
C ARG A 59 -10.53 68.50 20.66
N ALA A 60 -10.19 68.31 19.38
CA ALA A 60 -9.33 67.25 18.90
C ALA A 60 -7.90 67.34 19.44
N ILE A 61 -7.29 68.54 19.42
CA ILE A 61 -5.94 68.75 19.97
C ILE A 61 -5.90 68.51 21.47
N PHE A 62 -6.93 68.94 22.22
CA PHE A 62 -7.07 68.62 23.65
C PHE A 62 -7.22 67.11 23.88
N ASP A 63 -8.09 66.42 23.15
CA ASP A 63 -8.24 64.97 23.28
C ASP A 63 -6.97 64.21 22.90
N GLN A 64 -6.17 64.73 21.96
CA GLN A 64 -4.87 64.17 21.63
C GLN A 64 -3.86 64.42 22.75
N TYR A 65 -3.76 65.66 23.24
CA TYR A 65 -2.87 66.06 24.34
C TYR A 65 -3.13 65.23 25.60
N VAL A 66 -4.38 65.18 26.06
CA VAL A 66 -4.79 64.42 27.26
C VAL A 66 -4.51 62.91 27.09
N ARG A 67 -4.65 62.37 25.87
CA ARG A 67 -4.28 60.97 25.56
C ARG A 67 -2.76 60.74 25.53
N THR A 68 -1.99 61.67 24.97
CA THR A 68 -0.52 61.57 24.93
C THR A 68 0.09 61.66 26.33
N CYS A 69 -0.32 62.63 27.15
CA CYS A 69 0.14 62.73 28.54
C CYS A 69 -0.20 61.45 29.34
N ALA A 70 -1.40 60.91 29.15
CA ALA A 70 -1.84 59.63 29.73
C ALA A 70 -1.08 58.38 29.23
N VAL A 71 -0.37 58.46 28.10
CA VAL A 71 0.49 57.40 27.57
C VAL A 71 1.91 57.57 28.07
N GLU A 72 2.45 58.79 28.03
CA GLU A 72 3.80 59.08 28.50
C GLU A 72 3.94 58.89 30.02
N GLU A 73 2.97 59.33 30.85
CA GLU A 73 2.97 59.05 32.30
C GLU A 73 3.03 57.53 32.61
N ARG A 74 2.25 56.73 31.86
CA ARG A 74 2.26 55.26 32.00
C ARG A 74 3.57 54.64 31.50
N LYS A 75 4.18 55.21 30.46
CA LYS A 75 5.44 54.77 29.86
C LYS A 75 6.61 55.09 30.79
N GLU A 76 6.64 56.29 31.37
CA GLU A 76 7.57 56.71 32.43
C GLU A 76 7.43 55.81 33.65
N LYS A 77 6.22 55.58 34.16
CA LYS A 77 5.99 54.65 35.29
C LYS A 77 6.48 53.23 34.99
N ARG A 78 6.23 52.71 33.78
CA ARG A 78 6.74 51.40 33.33
C ARG A 78 8.26 51.39 33.12
N ALA A 79 8.85 52.51 32.68
CA ALA A 79 10.29 52.65 32.49
C ALA A 79 11.01 52.72 33.84
N ALA A 80 10.49 53.49 34.80
CA ALA A 80 10.97 53.54 36.18
C ALA A 80 10.85 52.17 36.87
N GLN A 81 9.72 51.46 36.71
CA GLN A 81 9.58 50.09 37.23
C GLN A 81 10.59 49.13 36.59
N ARG A 82 10.84 49.23 35.27
CA ARG A 82 11.89 48.43 34.61
C ARG A 82 13.30 48.80 35.09
N ALA A 83 13.61 50.07 35.23
CA ALA A 83 14.89 50.53 35.76
C ALA A 83 15.13 50.03 37.19
N ALA A 84 14.11 50.06 38.06
CA ALA A 84 14.18 49.49 39.40
C ALA A 84 14.41 47.96 39.38
N MET A 85 13.75 47.22 38.47
CA MET A 85 13.97 45.78 38.32
C MET A 85 15.38 45.44 37.81
N GLU A 86 15.91 46.17 36.82
CA GLU A 86 17.27 45.95 36.33
C GLU A 86 18.33 46.38 37.35
N ALA A 87 18.12 47.48 38.09
CA ALA A 87 19.00 47.86 39.19
C ALA A 87 19.01 46.82 40.32
N TYR A 88 17.86 46.21 40.63
CA TYR A 88 17.80 45.09 41.57
C TYR A 88 18.50 43.84 41.03
N LYS A 89 18.40 43.52 39.73
CA LYS A 89 19.17 42.42 39.12
C LYS A 89 20.68 42.67 39.16
N GLN A 90 21.12 43.91 38.96
CA GLN A 90 22.53 44.29 39.12
C GLN A 90 23.01 44.06 40.57
N LEU A 91 22.21 44.48 41.57
CA LEU A 91 22.46 44.15 42.97
C LEU A 91 22.54 42.63 43.22
N LEU A 92 21.66 41.82 42.60
CA LEU A 92 21.70 40.35 42.69
C LEU A 92 22.94 39.74 41.98
N GLU A 93 23.56 40.43 41.03
CA GLU A 93 24.80 39.98 40.36
C GLU A 93 26.03 40.37 41.18
N GLU A 94 26.08 41.61 41.69
CA GLU A 94 27.10 42.08 42.64
C GLU A 94 27.12 41.22 43.92
N ALA A 95 25.95 40.84 44.42
CA ALA A 95 25.77 39.95 45.56
C ALA A 95 25.83 38.46 45.20
N SER A 96 26.24 38.06 44.00
CA SER A 96 26.18 36.64 43.57
C SER A 96 27.01 35.69 44.45
N GLU A 97 28.11 36.14 45.04
CA GLU A 97 28.88 35.38 46.05
C GLU A 97 28.11 35.21 47.39
N ASP A 98 27.22 36.16 47.70
CA ASP A 98 26.30 36.09 48.82
C ASP A 98 25.03 35.28 48.52
N ILE A 99 24.75 34.93 47.27
CA ILE A 99 23.55 34.21 46.85
C ILE A 99 23.97 32.81 46.38
N ASN A 100 24.04 31.87 47.31
CA ASN A 100 24.22 30.46 46.98
C ASN A 100 22.94 29.66 47.29
N SER A 101 22.82 28.46 46.72
CA SER A 101 21.68 27.53 46.88
C SER A 101 21.32 27.18 48.34
N ASN A 102 22.18 27.53 49.31
CA ASN A 102 22.02 27.23 50.73
C ASN A 102 21.82 28.48 51.61
N LYS A 103 21.71 29.69 51.03
CA LYS A 103 21.50 30.96 51.76
C LYS A 103 20.07 31.45 51.58
N ASP A 104 19.37 31.62 52.71
CA ASP A 104 17.98 32.08 52.75
C ASP A 104 17.84 33.57 52.35
N TYR A 105 16.70 33.91 51.77
CA TYR A 105 16.32 35.27 51.40
C TYR A 105 16.40 36.24 52.60
N GLN A 106 16.18 35.77 53.83
CA GLN A 106 16.33 36.60 55.03
C GLN A 106 17.80 37.01 55.28
N GLU A 107 18.78 36.18 54.93
CA GLU A 107 20.20 36.52 55.07
C GLU A 107 20.63 37.56 54.03
N PHE A 108 20.18 37.39 52.79
CA PHE A 108 20.36 38.38 51.73
C PHE A 108 19.74 39.73 52.13
N LYS A 109 18.49 39.72 52.60
CA LYS A 109 17.79 40.90 53.12
C LYS A 109 18.51 41.55 54.30
N ARG A 110 19.10 40.77 55.22
CA ARG A 110 19.86 41.30 56.36
C ARG A 110 21.08 42.11 55.92
N LYS A 111 21.74 41.73 54.84
CA LYS A 111 22.96 42.38 54.32
C LYS A 111 22.66 43.52 53.34
N TRP A 112 21.69 43.34 52.46
CA TRP A 112 21.40 44.25 51.34
C TRP A 112 20.07 45.01 51.46
N GLY A 113 19.35 44.83 52.58
CA GLY A 113 18.02 45.40 52.79
C GLY A 113 17.95 46.93 52.84
N THR A 114 19.08 47.61 53.08
CA THR A 114 19.18 49.08 53.07
C THR A 114 19.65 49.65 51.72
N ASP A 115 19.93 48.82 50.72
CA ASP A 115 20.33 49.29 49.39
C ASP A 115 19.12 49.97 48.70
N PRO A 116 19.28 51.19 48.13
CA PRO A 116 18.19 51.86 47.41
C PRO A 116 17.54 51.01 46.31
N ARG A 117 18.31 50.11 45.67
CA ARG A 117 17.85 49.19 44.62
C ARG A 117 17.01 48.04 45.19
N PHE A 118 17.21 47.68 46.46
CA PHE A 118 16.39 46.72 47.20
C PHE A 118 15.04 47.34 47.61
N GLU A 119 15.05 48.56 48.16
CA GLU A 119 13.81 49.23 48.60
C GLU A 119 12.98 49.84 47.45
N ALA A 120 13.56 50.07 46.27
CA ALA A 120 12.83 50.54 45.09
C ALA A 120 11.78 49.56 44.51
N LEU A 121 11.78 48.29 44.96
CA LEU A 121 10.83 47.26 44.52
C LEU A 121 9.88 46.83 45.63
N ASP A 122 8.67 46.38 45.27
CA ASP A 122 7.81 45.71 46.23
C ASP A 122 8.37 44.33 46.65
N ARG A 123 7.85 43.79 47.76
CA ARG A 123 8.30 42.51 48.33
C ARG A 123 8.18 41.34 47.33
N LYS A 124 7.12 41.32 46.52
CA LYS A 124 6.82 40.20 45.61
C LYS A 124 7.76 40.20 44.41
N ALA A 125 8.06 41.37 43.86
CA ALA A 125 9.05 41.53 42.80
C ALA A 125 10.46 41.13 43.28
N ARG A 126 10.85 41.56 44.50
CA ARG A 126 12.13 41.14 45.13
C ARG A 126 12.23 39.63 45.26
N GLU A 127 11.28 38.98 45.94
CA GLU A 127 11.29 37.53 46.17
C GLU A 127 11.28 36.74 44.85
N SER A 128 10.55 37.21 43.83
CA SER A 128 10.52 36.57 42.51
C SER A 128 11.87 36.64 41.78
N LEU A 129 12.49 37.83 41.71
CA LEU A 129 13.77 38.03 41.01
C LEU A 129 14.93 37.34 41.75
N PHE A 130 14.89 37.32 43.09
CA PHE A 130 15.83 36.56 43.91
C PHE A 130 15.71 35.05 43.63
N SER A 131 14.49 34.51 43.61
CA SER A 131 14.24 33.09 43.31
C SER A 131 14.70 32.70 41.89
N GLU A 132 14.50 33.57 40.90
CA GLU A 132 15.00 33.40 39.53
C GLU A 132 16.54 33.34 39.50
N LYS A 133 17.22 34.24 40.23
CA LYS A 133 18.68 34.26 40.34
C LYS A 133 19.21 32.99 41.02
N VAL A 134 18.63 32.56 42.15
CA VAL A 134 19.01 31.31 42.84
C VAL A 134 18.88 30.12 41.89
N LYS A 135 17.73 29.98 41.20
CA LYS A 135 17.52 28.90 40.22
C LYS A 135 18.54 28.94 39.08
N SER A 136 18.86 30.13 38.56
CA SER A 136 19.88 30.29 37.50
C SER A 136 21.27 29.86 37.98
N ILE A 137 21.62 30.12 39.24
CA ILE A 137 22.88 29.67 39.85
C ILE A 137 22.89 28.14 40.00
N GLU A 138 21.80 27.54 40.48
CA GLU A 138 21.65 26.08 40.59
C GLU A 138 21.74 25.38 39.23
N GLU A 139 21.06 25.90 38.21
CA GLU A 139 21.13 25.38 36.83
C GLU A 139 22.55 25.47 36.26
N LYS A 140 23.27 26.58 36.51
CA LYS A 140 24.68 26.73 36.11
C LYS A 140 25.59 25.73 36.83
N VAL A 141 25.46 25.60 38.15
CA VAL A 141 26.24 24.64 38.95
C VAL A 141 25.97 23.19 38.51
N GLN A 142 24.70 22.84 38.27
CA GLN A 142 24.34 21.51 37.78
C GLN A 142 24.84 21.27 36.34
N SER A 143 24.78 22.28 35.47
CA SER A 143 25.33 22.21 34.11
C SER A 143 26.85 21.98 34.12
N MET A 144 27.60 22.71 34.95
CA MET A 144 29.04 22.50 35.13
C MET A 144 29.35 21.09 35.69
N ARG A 145 28.58 20.62 36.67
CA ARG A 145 28.71 19.25 37.20
C ARG A 145 28.42 18.18 36.15
N ASN A 146 27.41 18.39 35.30
CA ASN A 146 27.08 17.51 34.19
C ASN A 146 28.17 17.52 33.10
N ALA A 147 28.80 18.66 32.82
CA ALA A 147 29.93 18.75 31.90
C ALA A 147 31.13 17.92 32.41
N VAL A 148 31.53 18.12 33.67
CA VAL A 148 32.59 17.32 34.32
C VAL A 148 32.26 15.81 34.29
N LYS A 149 30.99 15.44 34.51
CA LYS A 149 30.53 14.04 34.40
C LYS A 149 30.60 13.50 32.97
N THR A 150 30.33 14.34 31.98
CA THR A 150 30.41 13.98 30.55
C THR A 150 31.85 13.75 30.12
N ASP A 151 32.75 14.65 30.51
CA ASP A 151 34.19 14.56 30.23
C ASP A 151 34.81 13.33 30.90
N PHE A 152 34.44 13.06 32.16
CA PHE A 152 34.83 11.85 32.87
C PHE A 152 34.36 10.58 32.14
N LYS A 153 33.10 10.53 31.66
CA LYS A 153 32.64 9.40 30.83
C LYS A 153 33.33 9.32 29.47
N SER A 154 33.78 10.43 28.88
CA SER A 154 34.59 10.41 27.65
C SER A 154 35.93 9.71 27.88
N MET A 155 36.63 10.09 28.95
CA MET A 155 37.86 9.43 29.39
C MET A 155 37.67 7.92 29.60
N LEU A 156 36.53 7.48 30.17
CA LEU A 156 36.21 6.05 30.31
C LEU A 156 35.94 5.36 28.96
N ARG A 157 35.37 6.05 27.97
CA ARG A 157 35.19 5.54 26.59
C ARG A 157 36.49 5.43 25.80
N GLU A 158 37.44 6.32 26.05
CA GLU A 158 38.76 6.31 25.41
C GLU A 158 39.64 5.15 25.91
N SER A 159 39.33 4.58 27.09
CA SER A 159 40.04 3.43 27.65
C SER A 159 39.56 2.10 27.07
N LYS A 160 40.45 1.41 26.36
CA LYS A 160 40.20 0.08 25.79
C LYS A 160 40.08 -1.05 26.83
N ASP A 161 40.51 -0.80 28.07
CA ASP A 161 40.50 -1.79 29.16
C ASP A 161 39.18 -1.82 29.95
N ILE A 162 38.23 -0.93 29.61
CA ILE A 162 36.90 -0.92 30.21
C ILE A 162 35.92 -1.69 29.32
N THR A 163 35.29 -2.71 29.92
CA THR A 163 34.21 -3.50 29.36
C THR A 163 32.98 -3.37 30.26
N SER A 164 31.82 -3.84 29.81
CA SER A 164 30.60 -3.93 30.63
C SER A 164 30.73 -4.77 31.91
N THR A 165 31.84 -5.50 32.12
CA THR A 165 32.12 -6.30 33.32
C THR A 165 33.22 -5.72 34.22
N SER A 166 33.86 -4.61 33.82
CA SER A 166 34.96 -4.00 34.56
C SER A 166 34.50 -3.45 35.93
N ARG A 167 35.40 -3.53 36.93
CA ARG A 167 35.14 -3.09 38.31
C ARG A 167 35.95 -1.84 38.64
N TRP A 168 35.31 -0.83 39.23
CA TRP A 168 35.92 0.46 39.55
C TRP A 168 37.27 0.34 40.27
N THR A 169 37.32 -0.49 41.32
CA THR A 169 38.51 -0.74 42.14
C THR A 169 39.73 -1.24 41.37
N LYS A 170 39.55 -1.87 40.19
CA LYS A 170 40.63 -2.35 39.34
C LYS A 170 41.14 -1.33 38.32
N VAL A 171 40.31 -0.37 37.92
CA VAL A 171 40.59 0.53 36.78
C VAL A 171 40.83 1.98 37.18
N LYS A 172 40.35 2.43 38.35
CA LYS A 172 40.48 3.82 38.82
C LYS A 172 41.93 4.34 38.87
N GLU A 173 42.89 3.44 39.10
CA GLU A 173 44.32 3.75 39.19
C GLU A 173 44.88 4.29 37.87
N ASN A 174 44.41 3.75 36.74
CA ASN A 174 44.85 4.11 35.39
C ASN A 174 44.54 5.57 35.05
N PHE A 175 43.54 6.16 35.70
CA PHE A 175 43.04 7.51 35.43
C PHE A 175 43.58 8.58 36.39
N ARG A 176 44.33 8.21 37.43
CA ARG A 176 44.78 9.13 38.50
C ARG A 176 45.46 10.41 38.01
N ASN A 177 46.10 10.37 36.85
CA ASN A 177 46.81 11.50 36.28
C ASN A 177 45.99 12.39 35.34
N ASP A 178 44.87 11.90 34.78
CA ASP A 178 44.03 12.63 33.82
C ASP A 178 43.34 13.83 34.49
N ALA A 179 43.28 14.96 33.79
CA ALA A 179 42.64 16.19 34.28
C ALA A 179 41.13 16.00 34.54
N ARG A 180 40.44 15.21 33.72
CA ARG A 180 39.00 14.91 33.80
C ARG A 180 38.68 14.03 35.01
N TYR A 181 39.56 13.09 35.34
CA TYR A 181 39.50 12.31 36.59
C TYR A 181 39.67 13.22 37.81
N LYS A 182 40.67 14.11 37.79
CA LYS A 182 40.95 15.05 38.89
C LYS A 182 39.83 16.07 39.10
N ALA A 183 39.20 16.56 38.03
CA ALA A 183 38.11 17.54 38.07
C ALA A 183 36.83 17.01 38.73
N MET A 184 36.55 15.71 38.64
CA MET A 184 35.41 15.09 39.33
C MET A 184 35.70 14.89 40.82
N LYS A 185 34.73 15.19 41.69
CA LYS A 185 34.82 14.92 43.14
C LYS A 185 34.97 13.43 43.43
N HIS A 186 35.75 13.07 44.43
CA HIS A 186 36.13 11.68 44.71
C HIS A 186 34.92 10.75 44.92
N GLU A 187 33.90 11.25 45.62
CA GLU A 187 32.67 10.54 45.99
C GLU A 187 31.82 10.21 44.76
N GLU A 188 31.88 11.04 43.71
CA GLU A 188 31.02 10.94 42.52
C GLU A 188 31.61 10.03 41.43
N ARG A 189 32.89 9.65 41.53
CA ARG A 189 33.62 8.90 40.49
C ARG A 189 33.14 7.47 40.32
N GLU A 190 32.86 6.78 41.43
CA GLU A 190 32.39 5.40 41.39
C GLU A 190 30.95 5.31 40.83
N ASP A 191 30.07 6.24 41.22
CA ASP A 191 28.72 6.34 40.66
C ASP A 191 28.72 6.67 39.17
N ALA A 192 29.52 7.65 38.74
CA ALA A 192 29.66 8.00 37.33
C ALA A 192 30.26 6.85 36.48
N PHE A 193 31.17 6.06 37.07
CA PHE A 193 31.68 4.84 36.45
C PHE A 193 30.61 3.74 36.35
N ASN A 194 29.88 3.47 37.44
CA ASN A 194 28.83 2.47 37.47
C ASN A 194 27.69 2.79 36.49
N GLU A 195 27.34 4.07 36.34
CA GLU A 195 26.41 4.57 35.32
C GLU A 195 26.92 4.31 33.90
N TYR A 196 28.21 4.56 33.63
CA TYR A 196 28.82 4.23 32.34
C TYR A 196 28.85 2.72 32.06
N ILE A 197 29.12 1.89 33.06
CA ILE A 197 29.03 0.42 32.94
C ILE A 197 27.59 -0.03 32.65
N ALA A 198 26.58 0.64 33.22
CA ALA A 198 25.18 0.37 32.92
C ALA A 198 24.80 0.79 31.49
N GLU A 199 25.30 1.94 31.01
CA GLU A 199 25.18 2.38 29.61
C GLU A 199 25.78 1.35 28.64
N LEU A 200 27.00 0.85 28.91
CA LEU A 200 27.62 -0.20 28.10
C LEU A 200 26.78 -1.48 28.04
N LYS A 201 26.29 -1.98 29.18
CA LYS A 201 25.40 -3.16 29.22
C LYS A 201 24.10 -2.95 28.44
N SER A 202 23.53 -1.76 28.51
CA SER A 202 22.31 -1.42 27.77
C SER A 202 22.57 -1.42 26.26
N ALA A 203 23.68 -0.79 25.83
CA ALA A 203 24.08 -0.73 24.43
C ALA A 203 24.44 -2.12 23.85
N GLU A 204 25.14 -2.97 24.62
CA GLU A 204 25.43 -4.36 24.23
C GLU A 204 24.14 -5.16 24.02
N LYS A 205 23.19 -5.06 24.95
CA LYS A 205 21.88 -5.73 24.86
C LYS A 205 21.03 -5.22 23.70
N GLU A 206 21.02 -3.91 23.46
CA GLU A 206 20.31 -3.31 22.32
C GLU A 206 20.92 -3.75 20.99
N ALA A 207 22.26 -3.79 20.90
CA ALA A 207 22.97 -4.28 19.72
C ALA A 207 22.70 -5.77 19.45
N GLU A 208 22.67 -6.62 20.49
CA GLU A 208 22.28 -8.03 20.38
C GLU A 208 20.84 -8.19 19.87
N GLN A 209 19.89 -7.43 20.43
CA GLN A 209 18.49 -7.45 20.01
C GLN A 209 18.32 -6.97 18.57
N ALA A 210 19.02 -5.90 18.17
CA ALA A 210 19.01 -5.40 16.80
C ALA A 210 19.65 -6.37 15.80
N ALA A 211 20.75 -7.05 16.19
CA ALA A 211 21.38 -8.08 15.37
C ALA A 211 20.47 -9.30 15.19
N LYS A 212 19.81 -9.74 16.26
CA LYS A 212 18.81 -10.82 16.21
C LYS A 212 17.62 -10.47 15.33
N ALA A 213 17.05 -9.28 15.49
CA ALA A 213 15.94 -8.80 14.66
C ALA A 213 16.29 -8.78 13.17
N LYS A 214 17.48 -8.27 12.80
CA LYS A 214 18.00 -8.30 11.43
C LYS A 214 18.19 -9.73 10.89
N SER A 215 18.67 -10.66 11.73
CA SER A 215 18.81 -12.08 11.37
C SER A 215 17.45 -12.74 11.10
N ASP A 216 16.48 -12.52 11.99
CA ASP A 216 15.12 -13.05 11.88
C ASP A 216 14.39 -12.47 10.65
N GLU A 217 14.58 -11.18 10.34
CA GLU A 217 14.05 -10.55 9.13
C GLU A 217 14.69 -11.13 7.86
N GLN A 218 16.02 -11.27 7.83
CA GLN A 218 16.73 -11.88 6.70
C GLN A 218 16.32 -13.34 6.49
N ALA A 219 16.05 -14.09 7.57
CA ALA A 219 15.53 -15.46 7.50
C ALA A 219 14.12 -15.49 6.87
N LYS A 220 13.20 -14.62 7.31
CA LYS A 220 11.85 -14.50 6.73
C LYS A 220 11.87 -14.10 5.26
N LEU A 221 12.77 -13.21 4.84
CA LEU A 221 12.95 -12.84 3.43
C LEU A 221 13.44 -14.04 2.60
N LYS A 222 14.47 -14.75 3.07
CA LYS A 222 14.99 -15.98 2.42
C LYS A 222 13.94 -17.10 2.36
N GLU A 223 13.06 -17.20 3.35
CA GLU A 223 11.96 -18.17 3.36
C GLU A 223 10.89 -17.82 2.31
N ARG A 224 10.43 -16.56 2.26
CA ARG A 224 9.50 -16.07 1.23
C ARG A 224 10.07 -16.21 -0.18
N GLU A 225 11.36 -15.97 -0.38
CA GLU A 225 12.03 -16.20 -1.67
C GLU A 225 12.02 -17.69 -2.06
N ARG A 226 12.29 -18.60 -1.11
CA ARG A 226 12.22 -20.05 -1.35
C ARG A 226 10.79 -20.51 -1.66
N GLU A 227 9.78 -19.94 -1.01
CA GLU A 227 8.37 -20.26 -1.26
C GLU A 227 7.92 -19.76 -2.63
N THR A 228 8.18 -18.50 -2.97
CA THR A 228 7.84 -17.94 -4.29
C THR A 228 8.57 -18.66 -5.42
N ARG A 229 9.84 -19.05 -5.23
CA ARG A 229 10.58 -19.89 -6.19
C ARG A 229 9.94 -21.26 -6.37
N LYS A 230 9.60 -21.98 -5.28
CA LYS A 230 8.89 -23.28 -5.34
C LYS A 230 7.52 -23.17 -6.00
N ARG A 231 6.80 -22.07 -5.77
CA ARG A 231 5.52 -21.80 -6.42
C ARG A 231 5.70 -21.60 -7.93
N LYS A 232 6.63 -20.72 -8.33
CA LYS A 232 6.93 -20.45 -9.75
C LYS A 232 7.40 -21.72 -10.48
N GLU A 233 8.22 -22.55 -9.85
CA GLU A 233 8.66 -23.84 -10.39
C GLU A 233 7.48 -24.80 -10.63
N ARG A 234 6.50 -24.87 -9.71
CA ARG A 234 5.28 -25.67 -9.91
C ARG A 234 4.42 -25.13 -11.05
N GLU A 235 4.20 -23.81 -11.10
CA GLU A 235 3.45 -23.15 -12.17
C GLU A 235 4.12 -23.37 -13.54
N GLU A 236 5.47 -23.32 -13.61
CA GLU A 236 6.24 -23.60 -14.81
C GLU A 236 6.15 -25.08 -15.25
N GLN A 237 6.27 -26.02 -14.30
CA GLN A 237 6.07 -27.46 -14.58
C GLN A 237 4.64 -27.77 -15.04
N GLU A 238 3.63 -27.11 -14.49
CA GLU A 238 2.23 -27.23 -14.94
C GLU A 238 2.05 -26.66 -16.34
N MET A 239 2.58 -25.47 -16.60
CA MET A 239 2.55 -24.84 -17.92
C MET A 239 3.24 -25.69 -18.99
N GLU A 240 4.40 -26.31 -18.71
CA GLU A 240 5.04 -27.23 -19.66
C GLU A 240 4.23 -28.50 -19.89
N ARG A 241 3.57 -29.06 -18.85
CA ARG A 241 2.63 -30.18 -19.03
C ARG A 241 1.44 -29.80 -19.91
N VAL A 242 0.92 -28.57 -19.79
CA VAL A 242 -0.16 -28.06 -20.64
C VAL A 242 0.33 -27.86 -22.09
N LYS A 243 1.47 -27.19 -22.29
CA LYS A 243 2.07 -27.00 -23.62
C LYS A 243 2.33 -28.34 -24.32
N LEU A 244 2.90 -29.33 -23.62
CA LEU A 244 3.15 -30.66 -24.18
C LEU A 244 1.86 -31.38 -24.58
N LYS A 245 0.78 -31.26 -23.80
CA LYS A 245 -0.54 -31.78 -24.17
C LYS A 245 -1.11 -31.11 -25.42
N ILE A 246 -0.92 -29.79 -25.56
CA ILE A 246 -1.33 -29.03 -26.75
C ILE A 246 -0.54 -29.51 -27.98
N ARG A 247 0.80 -29.50 -27.92
CA ARG A 247 1.66 -29.97 -29.01
C ARG A 247 1.34 -31.40 -29.46
N ARG A 248 1.13 -32.33 -28.52
CA ARG A 248 0.72 -33.71 -28.85
C ARG A 248 -0.67 -33.76 -29.51
N LYS A 249 -1.64 -32.96 -29.04
CA LYS A 249 -2.97 -32.90 -29.65
C LYS A 249 -2.90 -32.36 -31.08
N GLU A 250 -2.09 -31.33 -31.31
CA GLU A 250 -1.83 -30.74 -32.63
C GLU A 250 -1.13 -31.75 -33.55
N ALA A 251 -0.09 -32.44 -33.07
CA ALA A 251 0.61 -33.49 -33.82
C ALA A 251 -0.35 -34.63 -34.22
N VAL A 252 -1.20 -35.10 -33.31
CA VAL A 252 -2.23 -36.12 -33.59
C VAL A 252 -3.24 -35.62 -34.63
N SER A 253 -3.80 -34.42 -34.46
CA SER A 253 -4.76 -33.85 -35.43
C SER A 253 -4.14 -33.64 -36.82
N SER A 254 -2.89 -33.19 -36.87
CA SER A 254 -2.14 -32.99 -38.11
C SER A 254 -1.84 -34.32 -38.82
N TYR A 255 -1.45 -35.35 -38.07
CA TYR A 255 -1.26 -36.70 -38.62
C TYR A 255 -2.59 -37.33 -39.08
N GLN A 256 -3.69 -37.11 -38.36
CA GLN A 256 -5.03 -37.54 -38.81
C GLN A 256 -5.44 -36.86 -40.13
N ALA A 257 -5.11 -35.58 -40.33
CA ALA A 257 -5.32 -34.91 -41.61
C ALA A 257 -4.50 -35.56 -42.75
N LEU A 258 -3.21 -35.86 -42.51
CA LEU A 258 -2.37 -36.60 -43.46
C LEU A 258 -2.97 -37.98 -43.81
N LEU A 259 -3.48 -38.72 -42.82
CA LEU A 259 -4.16 -40.00 -43.06
C LEU A 259 -5.41 -39.82 -43.94
N VAL A 260 -6.23 -38.80 -43.67
CA VAL A 260 -7.39 -38.46 -44.51
C VAL A 260 -6.96 -38.09 -45.94
N GLU A 261 -5.85 -37.36 -46.11
CA GLU A 261 -5.30 -36.97 -47.41
C GLU A 261 -4.81 -38.17 -48.23
N ILE A 262 -3.92 -39.00 -47.65
CA ILE A 262 -3.16 -40.03 -48.37
C ILE A 262 -3.85 -41.41 -48.36
N ILE A 263 -4.51 -41.78 -47.26
CA ILE A 263 -5.10 -43.11 -47.08
C ILE A 263 -6.60 -43.06 -47.37
N LYS A 264 -6.99 -43.52 -48.57
CA LYS A 264 -8.39 -43.61 -49.02
C LYS A 264 -8.96 -45.04 -49.04
N ASP A 265 -8.08 -46.05 -48.96
CA ASP A 265 -8.45 -47.46 -49.05
C ASP A 265 -8.57 -48.10 -47.64
N PRO A 266 -9.75 -48.66 -47.25
CA PRO A 266 -9.93 -49.43 -46.01
C PRO A 266 -9.17 -50.75 -45.96
N LYS A 267 -8.42 -51.12 -47.01
CA LYS A 267 -7.52 -52.28 -47.04
C LYS A 267 -6.03 -51.91 -47.00
N ALA A 268 -5.69 -50.63 -46.87
CA ALA A 268 -4.30 -50.18 -46.86
C ALA A 268 -3.48 -50.89 -45.76
N SER A 269 -2.34 -51.47 -46.13
CA SER A 269 -1.39 -52.03 -45.16
C SER A 269 -0.53 -50.94 -44.52
N TRP A 270 -0.21 -51.09 -43.24
CA TRP A 270 0.72 -50.21 -42.54
C TRP A 270 2.11 -50.23 -43.18
N THR A 271 2.62 -51.41 -43.54
CA THR A 271 3.97 -51.59 -44.11
C THR A 271 4.14 -50.87 -45.45
N GLU A 272 3.10 -50.84 -46.28
CA GLU A 272 3.09 -50.17 -47.59
C GLU A 272 2.80 -48.67 -47.51
N SER A 273 2.06 -48.27 -46.47
CA SER A 273 1.60 -46.89 -46.27
C SER A 273 2.63 -46.05 -45.52
N LYS A 274 3.32 -46.63 -44.54
CA LYS A 274 4.31 -45.95 -43.69
C LYS A 274 5.36 -45.18 -44.51
N PRO A 275 6.05 -45.74 -45.53
CA PRO A 275 7.04 -44.99 -46.31
C PRO A 275 6.45 -43.86 -47.17
N LYS A 276 5.13 -43.85 -47.41
CA LYS A 276 4.43 -42.77 -48.12
C LYS A 276 4.06 -41.64 -47.15
N LEU A 277 3.66 -41.99 -45.92
CA LEU A 277 3.35 -41.05 -44.85
C LEU A 277 4.62 -40.36 -44.31
N GLU A 278 5.73 -41.09 -44.19
CA GLU A 278 7.04 -40.53 -43.77
C GLU A 278 7.66 -39.57 -44.80
N LYS A 279 7.21 -39.61 -46.07
CA LYS A 279 7.61 -38.67 -47.13
C LYS A 279 6.76 -37.40 -47.20
N ASP A 280 5.85 -37.20 -46.25
CA ASP A 280 5.07 -35.96 -46.12
C ASP A 280 6.00 -34.74 -45.97
N PRO A 281 5.94 -33.72 -46.86
CA PRO A 281 6.81 -32.55 -46.77
C PRO A 281 6.64 -31.73 -45.48
N GLN A 282 5.49 -31.83 -44.83
CA GLN A 282 5.22 -31.19 -43.53
C GLN A 282 5.75 -32.00 -42.33
N GLY A 283 6.32 -33.19 -42.57
CA GLY A 283 6.90 -34.05 -41.53
C GLY A 283 5.88 -34.59 -40.52
N ARG A 284 4.57 -34.57 -40.82
CA ARG A 284 3.50 -34.85 -39.85
C ARG A 284 3.59 -36.27 -39.27
N ALA A 285 4.11 -37.22 -40.05
CA ALA A 285 4.34 -38.61 -39.63
C ALA A 285 5.60 -38.82 -38.77
N VAL A 286 6.56 -37.89 -38.80
CA VAL A 286 7.85 -37.98 -38.08
C VAL A 286 7.94 -36.95 -36.94
N ASN A 287 6.84 -36.27 -36.62
CA ASN A 287 6.77 -35.26 -35.57
C ASN A 287 7.11 -35.88 -34.18
N PRO A 288 8.11 -35.38 -33.43
CA PRO A 288 8.50 -35.93 -32.13
C PRO A 288 7.42 -35.91 -31.04
N ASP A 289 6.43 -35.01 -31.13
CA ASP A 289 5.28 -34.95 -30.20
C ASP A 289 4.22 -36.03 -30.51
N LEU A 290 4.32 -36.71 -31.67
CA LEU A 290 3.53 -37.91 -31.98
C LEU A 290 4.16 -39.11 -31.25
N GLY A 291 3.42 -39.74 -30.35
CA GLY A 291 3.96 -40.76 -29.44
C GLY A 291 4.50 -41.99 -30.17
N LYS A 292 5.48 -42.68 -29.56
CA LYS A 292 6.01 -43.95 -30.08
C LYS A 292 4.87 -44.98 -30.20
N GLY A 293 4.53 -45.34 -31.45
CA GLY A 293 3.40 -46.24 -31.77
C GLY A 293 2.06 -45.53 -32.03
N ASP A 294 1.90 -44.25 -31.71
CA ASP A 294 0.67 -43.49 -32.00
C ASP A 294 0.39 -43.45 -33.51
N ALA A 295 1.43 -43.28 -34.35
CA ALA A 295 1.28 -43.23 -35.80
C ALA A 295 0.63 -44.51 -36.36
N GLU A 296 1.12 -45.69 -35.96
CA GLU A 296 0.54 -46.97 -36.39
C GLU A 296 -0.87 -47.18 -35.85
N LYS A 297 -1.12 -46.78 -34.60
CA LYS A 297 -2.45 -46.86 -33.98
C LYS A 297 -3.46 -45.98 -34.75
N LEU A 298 -3.13 -44.70 -34.98
CA LEU A 298 -3.98 -43.75 -35.69
C LEU A 298 -4.23 -44.19 -37.14
N PHE A 299 -3.23 -44.77 -37.81
CA PHE A 299 -3.41 -45.39 -39.12
C PHE A 299 -4.44 -46.52 -39.08
N ARG A 300 -4.32 -47.46 -38.13
CA ARG A 300 -5.25 -48.60 -37.98
C ARG A 300 -6.66 -48.13 -37.64
N ASP A 301 -6.79 -47.14 -36.76
CA ASP A 301 -8.08 -46.53 -36.40
C ASP A 301 -8.72 -45.85 -37.63
N HIS A 302 -7.96 -45.07 -38.41
CA HIS A 302 -8.45 -44.42 -39.64
C HIS A 302 -8.88 -45.44 -40.72
N VAL A 303 -8.09 -46.50 -40.94
CA VAL A 303 -8.43 -47.58 -41.89
C VAL A 303 -9.73 -48.29 -41.47
N LYS A 304 -9.91 -48.52 -40.17
CA LYS A 304 -11.16 -49.05 -39.60
C LYS A 304 -12.32 -48.08 -39.80
N ASP A 305 -12.16 -46.78 -39.52
CA ASP A 305 -13.20 -45.77 -39.70
C ASP A 305 -13.64 -45.61 -41.17
N LEU A 306 -12.70 -45.72 -42.12
CA LEU A 306 -12.99 -45.78 -43.56
C LEU A 306 -13.86 -47.00 -43.92
N TYR A 307 -13.55 -48.17 -43.35
CA TYR A 307 -14.33 -49.38 -43.56
C TYR A 307 -15.74 -49.24 -42.94
N GLU A 308 -15.82 -48.80 -41.70
CA GLU A 308 -17.10 -48.59 -41.00
C GLU A 308 -17.97 -47.53 -41.67
N ARG A 309 -17.37 -46.48 -42.23
CA ARG A 309 -18.09 -45.49 -43.06
C ARG A 309 -18.68 -46.14 -44.31
N ARG A 310 -17.90 -46.93 -45.06
CA ARG A 310 -18.41 -47.67 -46.24
C ARG A 310 -19.52 -48.67 -45.87
N VAL A 311 -19.44 -49.30 -44.69
CA VAL A 311 -20.52 -50.16 -44.16
C VAL A 311 -21.76 -49.35 -43.79
N ARG A 312 -21.63 -48.17 -43.18
CA ARG A 312 -22.75 -47.27 -42.88
C ARG A 312 -23.42 -46.76 -44.17
N ASP A 313 -22.64 -46.30 -45.14
CA ASP A 313 -23.12 -45.84 -46.44
C ASP A 313 -23.88 -46.97 -47.18
N PHE A 314 -23.38 -48.21 -47.12
CA PHE A 314 -24.08 -49.38 -47.69
C PHE A 314 -25.37 -49.74 -46.94
N ARG A 315 -25.41 -49.61 -45.60
CA ARG A 315 -26.65 -49.81 -44.83
C ARG A 315 -27.70 -48.73 -45.13
N ALA A 316 -27.27 -47.48 -45.34
CA ALA A 316 -28.16 -46.41 -45.77
C ALA A 316 -28.77 -46.71 -47.15
N LEU A 317 -27.93 -47.13 -48.10
CA LEU A 317 -28.38 -47.62 -49.42
C LEU A 317 -29.41 -48.75 -49.31
N LEU A 318 -29.16 -49.75 -48.44
CA LEU A 318 -30.12 -50.83 -48.20
C LEU A 318 -31.48 -50.30 -47.70
N SER A 319 -31.49 -49.34 -46.77
CA SER A 319 -32.74 -48.74 -46.27
C SER A 319 -33.45 -47.81 -47.26
N GLU A 320 -32.71 -47.18 -48.18
CA GLU A 320 -33.28 -46.32 -49.21
C GLU A 320 -33.89 -47.12 -50.38
N VAL A 321 -33.24 -48.23 -50.76
CA VAL A 321 -33.61 -49.02 -51.95
C VAL A 321 -34.52 -50.20 -51.62
N ILE A 322 -34.37 -50.83 -50.45
CA ILE A 322 -35.21 -51.97 -50.02
C ILE A 322 -36.21 -51.45 -48.97
N THR A 323 -37.15 -50.63 -49.45
CA THR A 323 -38.29 -50.16 -48.66
C THR A 323 -39.26 -51.31 -48.35
N LEU A 324 -40.24 -51.10 -47.45
CA LEU A 324 -41.24 -52.13 -47.11
C LEU A 324 -42.02 -52.63 -48.34
N GLU A 325 -42.39 -51.71 -49.24
CA GLU A 325 -43.09 -52.03 -50.50
C GLU A 325 -42.23 -52.90 -51.43
N ILE A 326 -40.96 -52.51 -51.63
CA ILE A 326 -40.01 -53.26 -52.48
C ILE A 326 -39.63 -54.60 -51.84
N ALA A 327 -39.63 -54.69 -50.52
CA ALA A 327 -39.39 -55.93 -49.78
C ALA A 327 -40.56 -56.93 -49.86
N ALA A 328 -41.81 -56.45 -49.94
CA ALA A 328 -43.01 -57.27 -50.09
C ALA A 328 -43.27 -57.69 -51.55
N ARG A 329 -42.78 -56.93 -52.53
CA ARG A 329 -43.00 -57.19 -53.96
C ARG A 329 -42.25 -58.44 -54.44
N THR A 330 -42.99 -59.38 -55.02
CA THR A 330 -42.43 -60.51 -55.78
C THR A 330 -41.97 -60.04 -57.16
N THR A 331 -40.77 -60.47 -57.58
CA THR A 331 -40.18 -60.11 -58.89
C THR A 331 -40.25 -61.24 -59.91
N THR A 332 -40.52 -62.48 -59.48
CA THR A 332 -40.65 -63.66 -60.33
C THR A 332 -41.79 -64.58 -59.85
N ASP A 333 -42.28 -65.44 -60.73
CA ASP A 333 -43.29 -66.48 -60.44
C ASP A 333 -42.81 -67.51 -59.39
N GLU A 334 -41.51 -67.52 -59.05
CA GLU A 334 -40.90 -68.34 -58.01
C GLU A 334 -40.99 -67.73 -56.60
N GLY A 335 -41.70 -66.61 -56.43
CA GLY A 335 -41.89 -65.96 -55.12
C GLY A 335 -40.63 -65.27 -54.56
N LYS A 336 -39.66 -64.94 -55.43
CA LYS A 336 -38.44 -64.23 -55.03
C LYS A 336 -38.74 -62.74 -54.77
N THR A 337 -38.12 -62.19 -53.73
CA THR A 337 -38.24 -60.80 -53.28
C THR A 337 -36.86 -60.22 -52.95
N ALA A 338 -36.77 -58.89 -52.81
CA ALA A 338 -35.54 -58.18 -52.46
C ALA A 338 -34.98 -58.51 -51.05
N ILE A 339 -35.72 -59.29 -50.23
CA ILE A 339 -35.30 -59.73 -48.89
C ILE A 339 -35.06 -61.24 -48.79
N ASN A 340 -35.62 -62.08 -49.68
CA ASN A 340 -35.35 -63.53 -49.66
C ASN A 340 -34.28 -63.96 -50.68
N SER A 341 -33.94 -63.10 -51.65
CA SER A 341 -32.96 -63.41 -52.69
C SER A 341 -31.90 -62.33 -52.85
N TRP A 342 -30.63 -62.74 -52.71
CA TRP A 342 -29.49 -61.85 -52.94
C TRP A 342 -29.37 -61.42 -54.41
N THR A 343 -29.82 -62.22 -55.38
CA THR A 343 -29.76 -61.84 -56.81
C THR A 343 -30.66 -60.65 -57.10
N GLU A 344 -31.87 -60.64 -56.54
CA GLU A 344 -32.85 -59.57 -56.70
C GLU A 344 -32.37 -58.29 -56.02
N ALA A 345 -31.95 -58.40 -54.76
CA ALA A 345 -31.36 -57.28 -54.02
C ALA A 345 -30.15 -56.68 -54.75
N LYS A 346 -29.22 -57.53 -55.22
CA LYS A 346 -28.05 -57.11 -56.00
C LYS A 346 -28.43 -56.43 -57.32
N GLY A 347 -29.52 -56.83 -57.96
CA GLY A 347 -30.06 -56.20 -59.15
C GLY A 347 -30.43 -54.73 -58.94
N LEU A 348 -31.03 -54.42 -57.78
CA LEU A 348 -31.43 -53.07 -57.37
C LEU A 348 -30.25 -52.22 -56.87
N LEU A 349 -29.28 -52.82 -56.18
CA LEU A 349 -28.20 -52.10 -55.49
C LEU A 349 -26.99 -51.77 -56.39
N ARG A 350 -26.75 -52.54 -57.46
CA ARG A 350 -25.50 -52.52 -58.25
C ARG A 350 -25.17 -51.19 -58.94
N SER A 351 -26.17 -50.37 -59.21
CA SER A 351 -26.03 -49.06 -59.87
C SER A 351 -25.52 -47.96 -58.93
N ASP A 352 -25.71 -48.09 -57.62
CA ASP A 352 -25.30 -47.05 -56.67
C ASP A 352 -23.77 -47.11 -56.37
N PRO A 353 -23.06 -45.98 -56.38
CA PRO A 353 -21.63 -45.93 -56.06
C PRO A 353 -21.24 -46.50 -54.68
N ARG A 354 -22.14 -46.46 -53.69
CA ARG A 354 -21.93 -46.98 -52.33
C ARG A 354 -21.83 -48.51 -52.32
N TYR A 355 -22.61 -49.21 -53.15
CA TYR A 355 -22.51 -50.67 -53.34
C TYR A 355 -21.09 -51.07 -53.80
N ASN A 356 -20.54 -50.35 -54.78
CA ASN A 356 -19.23 -50.66 -55.34
C ASN A 356 -18.05 -50.34 -54.40
N LYS A 357 -18.22 -49.41 -53.45
CA LYS A 357 -17.20 -49.03 -52.45
C LYS A 357 -16.97 -50.07 -51.35
N LEU A 358 -17.93 -50.96 -51.07
CA LEU A 358 -17.81 -52.02 -50.06
C LEU A 358 -17.17 -53.29 -50.68
N PRO A 359 -16.30 -54.07 -49.98
CA PRO A 359 -15.72 -55.28 -50.55
C PRO A 359 -16.78 -56.36 -50.83
N SER A 360 -16.68 -57.02 -51.99
CA SER A 360 -17.70 -57.98 -52.48
C SER A 360 -18.09 -59.04 -51.46
N LYS A 361 -17.09 -59.64 -50.77
CA LYS A 361 -17.27 -60.67 -49.73
C LYS A 361 -18.11 -60.24 -48.53
N ASP A 362 -18.20 -58.94 -48.25
CA ASP A 362 -18.87 -58.41 -47.05
C ASP A 362 -20.32 -57.96 -47.36
N ARG A 363 -20.60 -57.64 -48.63
CA ARG A 363 -21.91 -57.08 -49.10
C ARG A 363 -23.08 -58.01 -48.76
N GLU A 364 -22.97 -59.28 -49.12
CA GLU A 364 -24.05 -60.25 -48.93
C GLU A 364 -24.30 -60.53 -47.45
N SER A 365 -23.26 -60.65 -46.63
CA SER A 365 -23.38 -60.84 -45.18
C SER A 365 -24.10 -59.66 -44.51
N ILE A 366 -23.77 -58.43 -44.91
CA ILE A 366 -24.44 -57.22 -44.40
C ILE A 366 -25.88 -57.11 -44.91
N TRP A 367 -26.15 -57.49 -46.17
CA TRP A 367 -27.51 -57.57 -46.70
C TRP A 367 -28.35 -58.62 -45.96
N ARG A 368 -27.86 -59.85 -45.75
CA ARG A 368 -28.60 -60.91 -45.04
C ARG A 368 -29.09 -60.43 -43.68
N ARG A 369 -28.21 -59.80 -42.89
CA ARG A 369 -28.60 -59.25 -41.57
C ARG A 369 -29.68 -58.17 -41.66
N TYR A 370 -29.62 -57.32 -42.68
CA TYR A 370 -30.64 -56.29 -42.93
C TYR A 370 -31.97 -56.91 -43.42
N ALA A 371 -31.90 -57.93 -44.28
CA ALA A 371 -33.04 -58.65 -44.79
C ALA A 371 -33.77 -59.42 -43.68
N ASP A 372 -33.04 -60.04 -42.75
CA ASP A 372 -33.60 -60.65 -41.53
C ASP A 372 -34.34 -59.62 -40.67
N ASP A 373 -33.78 -58.42 -40.51
CA ASP A 373 -34.44 -57.31 -39.79
C ASP A 373 -35.72 -56.83 -40.52
N MET A 374 -35.73 -56.80 -41.84
CA MET A 374 -36.90 -56.41 -42.64
C MET A 374 -37.99 -57.50 -42.68
N ALA A 375 -37.60 -58.78 -42.78
CA ALA A 375 -38.54 -59.91 -42.70
C ALA A 375 -39.23 -59.96 -41.33
N ARG A 376 -38.51 -59.66 -40.25
CA ARG A 376 -39.10 -59.50 -38.90
C ARG A 376 -40.13 -58.37 -38.86
N LYS A 377 -39.88 -57.24 -39.53
CA LYS A 377 -40.83 -56.10 -39.58
C LYS A 377 -42.08 -56.43 -40.39
N LEU A 378 -41.95 -57.06 -41.55
CA LEU A 378 -43.09 -57.46 -42.39
C LEU A 378 -44.01 -58.45 -41.65
N LYS A 379 -43.42 -59.44 -40.97
CA LYS A 379 -44.19 -60.37 -40.12
C LYS A 379 -44.93 -59.67 -38.97
N GLN A 380 -44.40 -58.54 -38.48
CA GLN A 380 -45.07 -57.71 -37.46
C GLN A 380 -46.18 -56.84 -38.05
N SER A 381 -46.05 -56.32 -39.28
CA SER A 381 -47.16 -55.59 -39.95
C SER A 381 -48.32 -56.51 -40.30
N ASP A 382 -48.06 -57.71 -40.84
CA ASP A 382 -49.10 -58.71 -41.13
C ASP A 382 -49.90 -59.11 -39.88
N SER A 383 -49.23 -59.19 -38.73
CA SER A 383 -49.89 -59.47 -37.44
C SER A 383 -50.72 -58.31 -36.89
N LYS A 384 -50.62 -57.12 -37.49
CA LYS A 384 -51.28 -55.87 -37.06
C LYS A 384 -52.41 -55.44 -37.99
N GLU A 385 -52.47 -55.97 -39.21
CA GLU A 385 -53.53 -55.71 -40.18
C GLU A 385 -54.70 -56.71 -40.12
N LYS A 386 -54.64 -57.75 -39.27
CA LYS A 386 -55.84 -58.51 -38.89
C LYS A 386 -56.64 -57.70 -37.87
N PRO A 387 -57.85 -57.21 -38.19
CA PRO A 387 -58.71 -56.62 -37.18
C PRO A 387 -59.34 -57.74 -36.34
N ASP A 388 -59.18 -57.69 -35.02
CA ASP A 388 -59.98 -58.49 -34.10
C ASP A 388 -61.44 -58.03 -34.14
N THR A 389 -62.20 -58.55 -35.10
CA THR A 389 -63.66 -58.55 -35.03
C THR A 389 -64.15 -59.69 -34.15
N ASP A 390 -63.96 -59.57 -32.84
CA ASP A 390 -65.06 -59.87 -31.91
C ASP A 390 -64.98 -59.00 -30.66
N GLY A 391 -66.12 -58.43 -30.26
CA GLY A 391 -66.19 -57.36 -29.28
C GLY A 391 -67.26 -57.57 -28.22
N LYS A 392 -66.82 -57.78 -26.97
CA LYS A 392 -67.59 -57.49 -25.74
C LYS A 392 -66.60 -57.27 -24.58
N GLN A 393 -66.57 -56.06 -23.99
CA GLN A 393 -67.26 -55.71 -22.73
C GLN A 393 -66.85 -56.59 -21.53
N GLN A 394 -66.49 -56.14 -20.32
CA GLN A 394 -66.35 -54.83 -19.64
C GLN A 394 -65.41 -55.08 -18.40
N ARG A 395 -64.91 -54.15 -17.57
CA ARG A 395 -65.20 -52.73 -17.30
C ARG A 395 -63.95 -52.02 -16.67
N ARG A 396 -64.02 -50.69 -16.49
CA ARG A 396 -63.25 -49.87 -15.51
C ARG A 396 -63.95 -49.95 -14.12
N SER A 397 -63.44 -49.61 -12.93
CA SER A 397 -62.16 -49.05 -12.40
C SER A 397 -62.31 -48.88 -10.86
N SER A 398 -61.25 -48.98 -10.04
CA SER A 398 -60.97 -48.10 -8.86
C SER A 398 -59.93 -48.68 -7.86
N ASP A 399 -58.93 -47.86 -7.51
CA ASP A 399 -57.97 -47.96 -6.39
C ASP A 399 -58.64 -47.68 -5.00
N PRO A 400 -57.96 -47.69 -3.83
CA PRO A 400 -56.78 -48.44 -3.33
C PRO A 400 -57.14 -49.13 -1.95
N PRO A 401 -56.31 -49.37 -0.88
CA PRO A 401 -55.27 -48.51 -0.26
C PRO A 401 -53.95 -49.18 0.20
N ARG A 402 -52.96 -48.34 0.57
CA ARG A 402 -51.69 -48.70 1.24
C ARG A 402 -51.86 -49.11 2.71
N ARG A 403 -51.12 -50.16 3.14
CA ARG A 403 -50.30 -50.32 4.37
C ARG A 403 -49.90 -51.82 4.43
N ARG A 404 -48.73 -52.22 4.92
CA ARG A 404 -47.83 -51.57 5.89
C ARG A 404 -46.36 -51.79 5.51
#